data_AF-A0A928Y3D3-F1
#
_entry.id   AF-A0A928Y3D3-F1
#
_cell.length_a   1.000
_cell.length_b   1.000
_cell.length_c   1.000
_cell.angle_alpha   90.00
_cell.angle_beta   90.00
_cell.angle_gamma   90.00
#
_symmetry.space_group_name_H-M   'P 1'
#
loop_
_entity.id
_entity.type
_entity.pdbx_description
1 polymer ?
#
loop_
_entity_poly.entity_id
_entity_poly.type
_entity_poly.pdbx_seq_one_letter_code
_entity_poly.pdbx_strand_id
1 'polypeptide(L)'
;MDRCQHCQYYDRNPSGGAGGKSPSAGLCRRHSPSLSPINPKTYLIEGVWPTVRDEDWCGEFKLAARRADAPRADALIGTLASLPTGAAASASSLPRFGALPANPASIGSALGDD
;
A
#
# COMPACT_ATOMS: atom_id res chain seq x y z
N MET A 1 -12.38 1.66 -21.50
CA MET A 1 -13.58 2.12 -20.77
C MET A 1 -13.28 2.08 -19.29
N ASP A 2 -13.40 3.24 -18.66
CA ASP A 2 -13.05 3.54 -17.27
C ASP A 2 -14.07 2.89 -16.34
N ARG A 3 -13.90 1.60 -16.05
CA ARG A 3 -14.80 0.81 -15.20
C ARG A 3 -14.07 0.37 -13.94
N CYS A 4 -14.77 0.25 -12.83
CA CYS A 4 -14.23 -0.20 -11.54
C CYS A 4 -13.39 -1.47 -11.69
N GLN A 5 -13.82 -2.46 -12.49
CA GLN A 5 -13.06 -3.69 -12.73
C GLN A 5 -11.61 -3.50 -13.26
N HIS A 6 -11.30 -2.34 -13.87
CA HIS A 6 -9.97 -2.01 -14.37
C HIS A 6 -9.25 -0.96 -13.52
N CYS A 7 -9.85 -0.55 -12.40
CA CYS A 7 -9.30 0.49 -11.54
C CYS A 7 -8.26 -0.08 -10.57
N GLN A 8 -7.18 0.66 -10.32
CA GLN A 8 -6.12 0.25 -9.37
C GLN A 8 -6.63 0.11 -7.92
N TYR A 9 -7.73 0.79 -7.59
CA TYR A 9 -8.31 0.81 -6.25
C TYR A 9 -9.39 -0.26 -6.06
N TYR A 10 -9.74 -0.99 -7.11
CA TYR A 10 -10.80 -1.99 -7.05
C TYR A 10 -10.27 -3.32 -6.52
N ASP A 11 -10.96 -3.89 -5.54
CA ASP A 11 -10.66 -5.18 -4.95
C ASP A 11 -11.85 -6.13 -5.12
N ARG A 12 -11.71 -7.10 -6.02
CA ARG A 12 -12.74 -8.07 -6.34
C ARG A 12 -12.86 -9.19 -5.31
N ASN A 13 -11.77 -9.54 -4.63
CA ASN A 13 -11.69 -10.69 -3.73
C ASN A 13 -11.13 -10.27 -2.36
N PRO A 14 -11.86 -9.45 -1.59
CA PRO A 14 -11.39 -9.05 -0.28
C PRO A 14 -11.38 -10.24 0.68
N SER A 15 -10.21 -10.55 1.23
CA SER A 15 -9.99 -11.64 2.19
C SER A 15 -10.68 -11.44 3.56
N GLY A 16 -11.41 -10.34 3.77
CA GLY A 16 -12.02 -9.93 5.04
C GLY A 16 -13.54 -10.09 5.16
N GLY A 17 -14.22 -10.82 4.26
CA GLY A 17 -15.63 -11.24 4.42
C GLY A 17 -16.72 -10.16 4.34
N ALA A 18 -16.36 -8.88 4.44
CA ALA A 18 -17.31 -7.76 4.45
C ALA A 18 -17.74 -7.28 3.04
N GLY A 19 -16.98 -7.57 1.98
CA GLY A 19 -17.07 -6.80 0.73
C GLY A 19 -17.21 -7.54 -0.59
N GLY A 20 -17.43 -8.85 -0.57
CA GLY A 20 -17.50 -9.67 -1.79
C GLY A 20 -18.80 -10.48 -1.92
N LYS A 21 -19.89 -10.05 -1.30
CA LYS A 21 -21.11 -10.88 -1.19
C LYS A 21 -21.84 -11.08 -2.52
N SER A 22 -21.53 -10.28 -3.54
CA SER A 22 -22.16 -10.36 -4.87
C SER A 22 -21.12 -10.67 -5.95
N PRO A 23 -21.44 -11.55 -6.92
CA PRO A 23 -20.50 -12.00 -7.94
C PRO A 23 -20.07 -10.89 -8.89
N SER A 24 -20.81 -9.78 -9.01
CA SER A 24 -20.55 -8.65 -9.91
C SER A 24 -20.18 -7.35 -9.18
N ALA A 25 -19.72 -7.45 -7.93
CA ALA A 25 -19.28 -6.30 -7.16
C ALA A 25 -18.03 -6.61 -6.35
N GLY A 26 -17.36 -5.55 -5.91
CA GLY A 26 -16.16 -5.60 -5.09
C GLY A 26 -16.04 -4.34 -4.26
N LEU A 27 -14.91 -4.15 -3.61
CA LEU A 27 -14.66 -3.00 -2.75
C LEU A 27 -13.85 -1.92 -3.47
N CYS A 28 -14.22 -0.65 -3.27
CA CYS A 28 -13.40 0.48 -3.67
C CYS A 28 -12.48 0.92 -2.53
N ARG A 29 -11.16 0.70 -2.70
CA ARG A 29 -10.12 1.00 -1.70
C ARG A 29 -9.49 2.39 -1.84
N ARG A 30 -10.18 3.32 -2.47
CA ARG A 30 -9.68 4.67 -2.72
C ARG A 30 -9.49 5.49 -1.44
N HIS A 31 -10.51 5.48 -0.58
CA HIS A 31 -10.53 6.21 0.70
C HIS A 31 -10.56 5.23 1.84
N SER A 32 -9.86 5.52 2.94
CA SER A 32 -9.89 4.71 4.17
C SER A 32 -11.32 4.27 4.53
N PRO A 33 -11.49 3.05 5.08
CA PRO A 33 -12.80 2.51 5.33
C PRO A 33 -13.57 3.40 6.31
N SER A 34 -14.86 3.57 6.08
CA SER A 34 -15.75 4.27 7.01
C SER A 34 -16.13 3.36 8.18
N LEU A 35 -16.49 3.93 9.32
CA LEU A 35 -16.98 3.15 10.44
C LEU A 35 -18.30 2.45 10.05
N SER A 36 -18.43 1.17 10.42
CA SER A 36 -19.69 0.45 10.21
C SER A 36 -20.82 1.16 10.97
N PRO A 37 -21.94 1.49 10.32
CA PRO A 37 -23.10 2.06 11.01
C PRO A 37 -23.75 1.04 11.95
N ILE A 38 -23.50 -0.25 11.73
CA ILE A 38 -24.03 -1.35 12.54
C ILE A 38 -22.85 -2.05 13.18
N ASN A 39 -22.70 -1.86 14.49
CA ASN A 39 -21.67 -2.51 15.25
C ASN A 39 -22.26 -3.69 16.05
N PRO A 40 -21.96 -4.95 15.69
CA PRO A 40 -22.44 -6.11 16.43
C PRO A 40 -21.82 -6.24 17.83
N LYS A 41 -20.67 -5.58 18.09
CA LYS A 41 -19.97 -5.60 19.38
C LYS A 41 -19.53 -4.19 19.75
N THR A 42 -20.17 -3.60 20.77
CA THR A 42 -19.91 -2.20 21.23
C THR A 42 -18.43 -1.85 21.46
N TYR A 43 -17.58 -2.85 21.72
CA TYR A 43 -16.14 -2.69 21.95
C TYR A 43 -15.26 -2.85 20.70
N LEU A 44 -15.82 -3.19 19.54
CA LEU A 44 -15.06 -3.45 18.31
C LEU A 44 -15.56 -2.55 17.18
N ILE A 45 -14.75 -1.59 16.74
CA ILE A 45 -15.13 -0.72 15.62
C ILE A 45 -14.63 -1.35 14.31
N GLU A 46 -15.56 -1.85 13.49
CA GLU A 46 -15.23 -2.41 12.18
C GLU A 46 -15.25 -1.32 11.10
N GLY A 47 -14.18 -1.27 10.31
CA GLY A 47 -14.12 -0.43 9.12
C GLY A 47 -14.75 -1.14 7.91
N VAL A 48 -15.66 -0.47 7.23
CA VAL A 48 -16.34 -0.97 6.02
C VAL A 48 -15.90 -0.13 4.83
N TRP A 49 -15.46 -0.81 3.78
CA TRP A 49 -15.17 -0.17 2.50
C TRP A 49 -16.46 -0.10 1.65
N PRO A 50 -16.61 0.93 0.80
CA PRO A 50 -17.76 1.01 -0.09
C PRO A 50 -17.72 -0.10 -1.14
N THR A 51 -18.85 -0.79 -1.29
CA THR A 51 -19.07 -1.80 -2.34
C THR A 51 -19.48 -1.10 -3.63
N VAL A 52 -18.84 -1.44 -4.75
CA VAL A 52 -19.11 -0.90 -6.09
C VAL A 52 -19.25 -2.03 -7.10
N ARG A 53 -20.07 -1.85 -8.14
CA ARG A 53 -20.23 -2.87 -9.20
C ARG A 53 -19.03 -2.84 -10.15
N ASP A 54 -18.84 -3.92 -10.89
CA ASP A 54 -17.76 -4.06 -11.87
C ASP A 54 -17.80 -3.00 -12.97
N GLU A 55 -19.02 -2.72 -13.43
CA GLU A 55 -19.34 -1.82 -14.53
C GLU A 55 -19.48 -0.35 -14.13
N ASP A 56 -19.48 -0.05 -12.83
CA ASP A 56 -19.56 1.32 -12.32
C ASP A 56 -18.29 2.11 -12.64
N TRP A 57 -18.37 3.43 -12.51
CA TRP A 57 -17.23 4.32 -12.66
C TRP A 57 -17.33 5.54 -11.74
N CYS A 58 -16.20 6.19 -11.49
CA CYS A 58 -16.12 7.47 -10.78
C CYS A 58 -15.03 8.36 -11.38
N GLY A 59 -15.13 9.67 -11.14
CA GLY A 59 -14.24 10.69 -11.74
C GLY A 59 -12.76 10.58 -11.37
N GLU A 60 -12.43 9.78 -10.36
CA GLU A 60 -11.03 9.56 -9.98
C GLU A 60 -10.47 8.21 -10.46
N PHE A 61 -11.05 7.63 -11.51
CA PHE A 61 -10.55 6.40 -12.10
C PHE A 61 -9.03 6.48 -12.39
N LYS A 62 -8.30 5.49 -11.90
CA LYS A 62 -6.89 5.25 -12.26
C LYS A 62 -6.77 3.84 -12.75
N LEU A 63 -6.23 3.67 -13.96
CA LEU A 63 -6.04 2.37 -14.57
C LEU A 63 -5.09 1.55 -13.69
N ALA A 64 -5.47 0.31 -13.38
CA ALA A 64 -4.59 -0.62 -12.70
C ALA A 64 -3.35 -0.83 -13.56
N ALA A 65 -2.22 -0.24 -13.16
CA ALA A 65 -0.93 -0.62 -13.71
C ALA A 65 -0.77 -2.10 -13.39
N ARG A 66 -0.73 -2.95 -14.42
CA ARG A 66 -0.36 -4.36 -14.24
C ARG A 66 0.93 -4.35 -13.44
N ARG A 67 0.91 -4.91 -12.23
CA ARG A 67 2.12 -5.06 -11.39
C ARG A 67 3.12 -5.89 -12.20
N ALA A 68 3.95 -5.23 -12.99
CA ALA A 68 5.01 -5.81 -13.79
C ALA A 68 6.25 -6.11 -12.92
N ASP A 69 6.08 -6.22 -11.60
CA ASP A 69 7.16 -6.23 -10.63
C ASP A 69 7.72 -7.65 -10.37
N ALA A 70 6.96 -8.70 -10.69
CA ALA A 70 7.42 -10.07 -10.54
C ALA A 70 8.68 -10.41 -11.39
N PRO A 71 8.77 -10.09 -12.69
CA PRO A 71 9.95 -10.46 -13.48
C PRO A 71 11.20 -9.61 -13.18
N ARG A 72 11.06 -8.44 -12.55
CA ARG A 72 12.20 -7.56 -12.24
C ARG A 72 12.94 -8.00 -10.98
N ALA A 73 12.22 -8.54 -10.00
CA ALA A 73 12.81 -9.11 -8.79
C ALA A 73 13.64 -10.37 -9.09
N ASP A 74 13.14 -11.26 -9.95
CA ASP A 74 13.85 -12.48 -10.38
C ASP A 74 15.15 -12.17 -11.16
N ALA A 75 15.13 -11.16 -12.02
CA ALA A 75 16.32 -10.75 -12.78
C ALA A 75 17.46 -10.24 -11.90
N LEU A 76 17.15 -9.54 -10.80
CA LEU A 76 18.16 -9.05 -9.85
C LEU A 76 18.80 -10.20 -9.03
N ILE A 77 18.02 -11.21 -8.66
CA ILE A 77 18.51 -12.38 -7.90
C ILE A 77 19.45 -13.23 -8.78
N GLY A 78 19.13 -13.40 -10.07
CA GLY A 78 19.99 -14.12 -11.02
C GLY A 78 21.37 -13.48 -11.22
N THR A 79 21.46 -12.15 -11.17
CA THR A 79 22.75 -11.43 -11.31
C THR A 79 23.66 -11.58 -10.09
N LEU A 80 23.10 -11.70 -8.89
CA LEU A 80 23.87 -11.91 -7.66
C LEU A 80 24.35 -13.37 -7.52
N ALA A 81 23.57 -14.33 -8.01
CA ALA A 81 23.90 -15.75 -7.99
C ALA A 81 24.96 -16.16 -9.03
N SER A 82 25.29 -15.29 -9.99
CA SER A 82 26.26 -15.56 -11.07
C SER A 82 27.68 -15.06 -10.76
N LEU A 83 27.93 -14.53 -9.55
CA LEU A 83 29.26 -14.10 -9.13
C LEU A 83 30.12 -15.33 -8.75
N PRO A 84 31.31 -15.53 -9.37
CA PRO A 84 32.21 -16.58 -8.94
C PRO A 84 32.74 -16.28 -7.53
N THR A 85 32.60 -17.27 -6.64
CA THR A 85 33.09 -17.27 -5.25
C THR A 85 34.62 -17.22 -5.24
N GLY A 86 35.23 -16.04 -5.41
CA GLY A 86 36.70 -15.96 -5.37
C GLY A 86 37.40 -14.72 -5.88
N ALA A 87 36.75 -13.56 -6.00
CA ALA A 87 37.46 -12.32 -6.32
C ALA A 87 37.20 -11.25 -5.26
N ALA A 88 38.12 -11.16 -4.30
CA ALA A 88 38.33 -9.93 -3.54
C ALA A 88 38.80 -8.85 -4.53
N ALA A 89 37.86 -8.08 -5.09
CA ALA A 89 38.15 -6.90 -5.88
C ALA A 89 37.79 -5.66 -5.06
N SER A 90 38.84 -4.94 -4.70
CA SER A 90 38.86 -3.63 -4.05
C SER A 90 37.67 -2.74 -4.39
N ALA A 91 36.83 -2.48 -3.39
CA ALA A 91 35.80 -1.45 -3.44
C ALA A 91 36.44 -0.06 -3.25
N SER A 92 37.07 0.45 -4.31
CA SER A 92 37.40 1.87 -4.42
C SER A 92 36.14 2.63 -4.86
N SER A 93 35.77 3.64 -4.05
CA SER A 93 34.94 4.80 -4.42
C SER A 93 33.41 4.64 -4.32
N LEU A 94 32.88 4.65 -3.09
CA LEU A 94 31.53 5.17 -2.82
C LEU A 94 31.60 6.69 -2.64
N PRO A 95 30.77 7.51 -3.33
CA PRO A 95 30.61 8.90 -2.93
C PRO A 95 29.85 8.94 -1.59
N ARG A 96 30.58 9.34 -0.55
CA ARG A 96 30.10 9.56 0.82
C ARG A 96 29.27 10.85 0.86
N PHE A 97 27.97 10.76 0.60
CA PHE A 97 27.06 11.85 0.96
C PHE A 97 26.80 11.82 2.46
N GLY A 98 27.05 12.96 3.10
CA GLY A 98 27.25 13.11 4.53
C GLY A 98 26.08 12.68 5.40
N ALA A 99 26.42 12.08 6.53
CA ALA A 99 25.53 11.95 7.67
C ALA A 99 25.13 13.35 8.15
N LEU A 100 23.84 13.70 8.05
CA LEU A 100 23.28 14.78 8.85
C LEU A 100 23.29 14.33 10.33
N PRO A 101 23.77 15.17 11.27
CA PRO A 101 23.61 14.86 12.68
C PRO A 101 22.12 14.85 13.04
N ALA A 102 21.69 13.73 13.63
CA ALA A 102 20.43 13.64 14.34
C ALA A 102 20.43 14.68 15.47
N ASN A 103 19.49 15.61 15.44
CA ASN A 103 19.24 16.51 16.55
C ASN A 103 17.93 16.08 17.23
N PRO A 104 17.97 15.40 18.40
CA PRO A 104 16.77 15.14 19.17
C PRO A 104 16.42 16.40 19.97
N ALA A 105 15.53 17.23 19.44
CA ALA A 105 14.89 18.29 20.23
C ALA A 105 13.81 17.65 21.12
N SER A 106 14.23 17.20 22.29
CA SER A 106 13.37 17.07 23.47
C SER A 106 13.10 18.46 24.05
N ILE A 107 11.84 18.79 24.37
CA ILE A 107 11.32 19.71 25.42
C ILE A 107 9.78 19.57 25.29
N GLY A 108 8.97 19.19 26.28
CA GLY A 108 9.10 19.31 27.73
C GLY A 108 8.34 20.55 28.23
N SER A 109 7.01 20.44 28.35
CA SER A 109 6.03 21.21 29.16
C SER A 109 6.26 22.71 29.45
N ALA A 110 5.24 23.53 29.16
CA ALA A 110 4.98 24.77 29.89
C ALA A 110 3.47 24.92 30.19
N LEU A 111 3.21 25.22 31.46
CA LEU A 111 1.96 25.34 32.19
C LEU A 111 1.63 26.84 32.37
N GLY A 112 0.33 27.19 32.44
CA GLY A 112 -0.21 28.45 32.99
C GLY A 112 -0.47 29.55 31.96
N ASP A 113 -1.40 30.49 32.12
CA ASP A 113 -2.43 30.80 33.14
C ASP A 113 -3.18 32.02 32.55
N ASP A 114 -4.52 32.05 32.60
CA ASP A 114 -5.35 33.27 32.70
C ASP A 114 -6.71 32.89 33.31
#